data_AF-A0A5K1JXS3-F1
#
_entry.id   AF-A0A5K1JXS3-F1
#
_cell.length_a   1.000
_cell.length_b   1.000
_cell.length_c   1.000
_cell.angle_alpha   90.00
_cell.angle_beta   90.00
_cell.angle_gamma   90.00
#
_symmetry.space_group_name_H-M   'P 1'
#
loop_
_entity.id
_entity.type
_entity.pdbx_description
1 polymer ?
#
loop_
_entity_poly.entity_id
_entity_poly.type
_entity_poly.pdbx_seq_one_letter_code
_entity_poly.pdbx_strand_id
1 'polypeptide(L)'
;MIVISAAYNFTSTGYGTYTIEPSDLLHAVGSNNEISEIHADVEPFAATIAAGKLVVARPSHPTGGSLAKRATFTNCTASQQTQVNTAASGAQNYASTSLTYLRTTTNTTRFRTWFGSYDGDRHDTVTDHFSRMNANNFANFQYDCSCTTAGVFAYVYPDQFGTVNLCPLFWPAPQTGTDSKAGTLIHEASHFTANGGTFDIAYGQAQAQALATAFPEGAVINADNHQYFAENNPALP
;
A
#
# COMPACT_ATOMS: atom_id res chain seq x y z
N MET A 1 -9.74 5.56 -18.42
CA MET A 1 -10.30 6.93 -18.33
C MET A 1 -9.48 7.67 -17.28
N ILE A 2 -8.64 8.62 -17.69
CA ILE A 2 -7.78 9.37 -16.75
C ILE A 2 -8.66 10.41 -16.06
N VAL A 3 -8.69 10.39 -14.73
CA VAL A 3 -9.44 11.38 -13.94
C VAL A 3 -8.52 12.57 -13.70
N ILE A 4 -8.66 13.60 -14.53
CA ILE A 4 -7.80 14.80 -14.49
C ILE A 4 -7.87 15.57 -13.16
N SER A 5 -8.98 15.47 -12.42
CA SER A 5 -9.12 16.06 -11.08
C SER A 5 -8.32 15.36 -9.97
N ALA A 6 -7.67 14.22 -10.28
CA ALA A 6 -6.66 13.63 -9.40
C ALA A 6 -5.29 14.35 -9.53
N ALA A 7 -5.00 14.90 -10.71
CA ALA A 7 -3.74 15.58 -11.01
C ALA A 7 -3.80 17.10 -10.77
N TYR A 8 -4.98 17.71 -10.97
CA TYR A 8 -5.16 19.16 -10.90
C TYR A 8 -6.34 19.54 -10.01
N ASN A 9 -6.23 20.68 -9.32
CA ASN A 9 -7.32 21.25 -8.53
C ASN A 9 -8.02 22.35 -9.34
N PHE A 10 -9.26 22.07 -9.76
CA PHE A 10 -10.08 23.00 -10.54
C PHE A 10 -11.12 23.73 -9.68
N THR A 11 -11.05 23.69 -8.35
CA THR A 11 -12.09 24.32 -7.50
C THR A 11 -12.16 25.83 -7.64
N SER A 12 -11.05 26.50 -7.95
CA SER A 12 -11.02 27.96 -8.16
C SER A 12 -11.52 28.37 -9.54
N THR A 13 -11.35 27.52 -10.56
CA THR A 13 -11.67 27.83 -11.96
C THR A 13 -13.01 27.25 -12.42
N GLY A 14 -13.53 26.20 -11.76
CA GLY A 14 -14.87 25.67 -11.98
C GLY A 14 -14.99 24.67 -13.14
N TYR A 15 -16.22 24.45 -13.60
CA TYR A 15 -16.50 23.63 -14.79
C TYR A 15 -16.17 24.41 -16.06
N GLY A 16 -15.56 23.75 -17.05
CA GLY A 16 -15.12 24.42 -18.27
C GLY A 16 -14.23 23.54 -19.14
N THR A 17 -13.79 24.10 -20.26
CA THR A 17 -12.80 23.47 -21.14
C THR A 17 -11.41 23.95 -20.75
N TYR A 18 -10.52 23.00 -20.51
CA TYR A 18 -9.14 23.22 -20.13
C TYR A 18 -8.23 22.67 -21.19
N THR A 19 -7.23 23.44 -21.57
CA THR A 19 -6.07 22.92 -22.31
C THR A 19 -5.02 22.54 -21.29
N ILE A 20 -4.60 21.27 -21.32
CA ILE A 20 -3.58 20.73 -20.45
C ILE A 20 -2.37 20.39 -21.33
N GLU A 21 -1.27 21.07 -21.06
CA GLU A 21 0.00 20.85 -21.73
C GLU A 21 0.96 20.16 -20.75
N PRO A 22 1.58 19.03 -21.14
CA PRO A 22 2.71 18.49 -20.40
C PRO A 22 3.83 19.51 -20.34
N SER A 23 4.58 19.54 -19.22
CA SER A 23 5.84 20.27 -19.19
C SER A 23 6.79 19.69 -20.24
N ASP A 24 7.30 20.54 -21.11
CA ASP A 24 8.21 20.18 -22.21
C ASP A 24 9.67 20.15 -21.76
N LEU A 25 10.04 20.94 -20.74
CA LEU A 25 11.40 20.99 -20.22
C LEU A 25 11.75 19.80 -19.33
N LEU A 26 12.78 19.07 -19.73
CA LEU A 26 13.43 17.99 -19.00
C LEU A 26 14.89 18.37 -18.74
N HIS A 27 15.41 18.04 -17.56
CA HIS A 27 16.84 18.18 -17.26
C HIS A 27 17.51 16.80 -17.36
N ALA A 28 18.50 16.67 -18.23
CA ALA A 28 19.30 15.46 -18.38
C ALA A 28 20.69 15.68 -17.78
N VAL A 29 21.19 14.67 -17.06
CA VAL A 29 22.54 14.71 -16.48
C VAL A 29 23.46 13.85 -17.35
N GLY A 30 24.44 14.49 -17.97
CA GLY A 30 25.45 13.85 -18.79
C GLY A 30 26.45 13.02 -17.96
N SER A 31 27.21 12.15 -18.63
CA SER A 31 28.26 11.33 -18.00
C SER A 31 29.41 12.14 -17.39
N ASN A 32 29.47 13.44 -17.68
CA ASN A 32 30.38 14.43 -17.13
C ASN A 32 29.77 15.26 -15.98
N ASN A 33 28.61 14.87 -15.45
CA ASN A 33 27.83 15.63 -14.45
C ASN A 33 27.32 17.00 -14.91
N GLU A 34 27.36 17.32 -16.21
CA GLU A 34 26.70 18.53 -16.72
C GLU A 34 25.19 18.32 -16.84
N ILE A 35 24.43 19.34 -16.48
CA ILE A 35 22.98 19.37 -16.65
C ILE A 35 22.68 20.03 -17.99
N SER A 36 22.01 19.30 -18.88
CA SER A 36 21.49 19.83 -20.13
C SER A 36 19.97 19.90 -20.09
N GLU A 37 19.42 20.88 -20.78
CA GLU A 37 17.99 21.05 -20.97
C GLU A 37 17.57 20.33 -22.26
N ILE A 38 16.52 19.52 -22.17
CA ILE A 38 15.89 18.84 -23.30
C ILE A 38 14.44 19.31 -23.34
N HIS A 39 14.04 19.89 -24.45
CA HIS A 39 12.64 20.22 -24.70
C HIS A 39 12.00 19.10 -25.52
N ALA A 40 10.94 18.51 -25.00
CA ALA A 40 10.13 17.53 -25.72
C ALA A 40 9.09 18.24 -26.58
N ASP A 41 8.85 17.70 -27.78
CA ASP A 41 7.65 18.09 -28.54
C ASP A 41 6.42 17.60 -27.77
N VAL A 42 5.55 18.54 -27.37
CA VAL A 42 4.33 18.24 -26.61
C VAL A 42 3.10 18.61 -27.42
N GLU A 43 2.11 17.73 -27.40
CA GLU A 43 0.80 17.99 -27.98
C GLU A 43 -0.19 18.36 -26.87
N PRO A 44 -0.83 19.54 -26.95
CA PRO A 44 -1.81 19.96 -25.96
C PRO A 44 -3.04 19.05 -25.97
N PHE A 45 -3.53 18.71 -24.79
CA PHE A 45 -4.78 17.96 -24.64
C PHE A 45 -5.89 18.88 -24.13
N ALA A 46 -6.96 19.02 -24.92
CA ALA A 46 -8.16 19.73 -24.48
C ALA A 46 -9.15 18.78 -23.79
N ALA A 47 -9.58 19.14 -22.58
CA ALA A 47 -10.54 18.39 -21.79
C ALA A 47 -11.67 19.28 -21.27
N THR A 48 -12.91 18.84 -21.43
CA THR A 48 -14.08 19.53 -20.86
C THR A 48 -14.52 18.85 -19.57
N ILE A 49 -14.57 19.63 -18.49
CA ILE A 49 -15.14 19.21 -17.21
C ILE A 49 -16.56 19.76 -17.13
N ALA A 50 -17.55 18.89 -17.35
CA ALA A 50 -18.97 19.29 -17.34
C ALA A 50 -19.69 19.01 -16.01
N ALA A 51 -19.19 18.06 -15.21
CA ALA A 51 -19.75 17.66 -13.92
C ALA A 51 -18.73 16.83 -13.11
N GLY A 52 -18.99 16.63 -11.81
CA GLY A 52 -18.19 15.75 -10.94
C GLY A 52 -17.26 16.49 -9.97
N LYS A 53 -16.38 15.74 -9.28
CA LYS A 53 -15.45 16.34 -8.31
C LYS A 53 -14.35 17.13 -9.03
N LEU A 54 -14.29 18.44 -8.76
CA LEU A 54 -13.28 19.36 -9.30
C LEU A 54 -11.90 19.23 -8.65
N VAL A 55 -11.83 18.53 -7.52
CA VAL A 55 -10.59 18.16 -6.84
C VAL A 55 -10.81 16.86 -6.08
N VAL A 56 -9.79 16.02 -6.04
CA VAL A 56 -9.71 14.91 -5.08
C VAL A 56 -8.82 15.34 -3.93
N ALA A 57 -9.28 15.17 -2.69
CA ALA A 57 -8.45 15.39 -1.51
C ALA A 57 -7.21 14.50 -1.63
N ARG A 58 -6.04 15.11 -1.85
CA ARG A 58 -4.76 14.40 -1.76
C ARG A 58 -4.55 14.03 -0.30
N PRO A 59 -4.04 12.83 0.03
CA PRO A 59 -3.36 12.64 1.30
C PRO A 59 -2.33 13.78 1.40
N SER A 60 -2.33 14.50 2.52
CA SER A 60 -1.47 15.66 2.75
C SER A 60 -0.01 15.28 2.47
N HIS A 61 0.45 15.57 1.25
CA HIS A 61 1.84 15.54 0.89
C HIS A 61 2.44 16.86 1.40
N PRO A 62 3.54 16.83 2.16
CA PRO A 62 4.15 18.05 2.66
C PRO A 62 4.46 18.98 1.48
N THR A 63 3.99 20.22 1.59
CA THR A 63 4.32 21.30 0.66
C THR A 63 5.81 21.57 0.73
N GLY A 64 6.56 20.94 -0.17
CA GLY A 64 8.00 21.08 -0.33
C GLY A 64 8.45 19.97 -1.27
N GLY A 65 8.94 20.33 -2.45
CA GLY A 65 9.41 19.39 -3.47
C GLY A 65 10.63 18.59 -3.03
N SER A 66 10.46 17.69 -2.07
CA SER A 66 11.31 16.52 -1.99
C SER A 66 10.78 15.56 -3.04
N LEU A 67 11.62 15.17 -4.00
CA LEU A 67 11.40 13.96 -4.76
C LEU A 67 11.29 12.82 -3.74
N ALA A 68 10.07 12.48 -3.31
CA ALA A 68 9.85 11.35 -2.44
C ALA A 68 10.42 10.13 -3.19
N LYS A 69 11.34 9.41 -2.54
CA LYS A 69 12.06 8.27 -3.13
C LYS A 69 11.04 7.26 -3.65
N ARG A 70 10.85 7.16 -4.97
CA ARG A 70 9.88 6.23 -5.55
C ARG A 70 10.30 4.77 -5.31
N ALA A 71 9.33 3.87 -5.36
CA ALA A 71 9.54 2.45 -5.26
C ALA A 71 10.59 2.03 -6.28
N THR A 72 11.52 1.20 -5.85
CA THR A 72 12.55 0.65 -6.73
C THR A 72 12.13 -0.73 -7.18
N PHE A 73 12.28 -1.03 -8.47
CA PHE A 73 11.81 -2.27 -9.04
C PHE A 73 12.95 -3.08 -9.64
N THR A 74 12.98 -4.36 -9.34
CA THR A 74 13.91 -5.34 -9.92
C THR A 74 13.11 -6.38 -10.70
N ASN A 75 13.47 -6.63 -11.97
CA ASN A 75 12.81 -7.61 -12.84
C ASN A 75 11.28 -7.42 -13.05
N CYS A 76 10.74 -6.22 -12.80
CA CYS A 76 9.32 -5.93 -12.99
C CYS A 76 9.03 -5.21 -14.32
N THR A 77 8.07 -5.71 -15.09
CA THR A 77 7.51 -5.02 -16.26
C THR A 77 6.77 -3.74 -15.88
N ALA A 78 6.58 -2.81 -16.81
CA ALA A 78 5.85 -1.55 -16.55
C ALA A 78 4.41 -1.78 -16.03
N SER A 79 3.74 -2.85 -16.49
CA SER A 79 2.42 -3.24 -16.00
C SER A 79 2.48 -3.71 -14.54
N GLN A 80 3.46 -4.55 -14.18
CA GLN A 80 3.67 -4.98 -12.80
C GLN A 80 3.99 -3.79 -11.90
N GLN A 81 4.84 -2.87 -12.32
CA GLN A 81 5.14 -1.65 -11.56
C GLN A 81 3.88 -0.83 -11.27
N THR A 82 2.99 -0.67 -12.26
CA THR A 82 1.71 0.04 -12.08
C THR A 82 0.80 -0.66 -11.07
N GLN A 83 0.71 -2.00 -11.15
CA GLN A 83 -0.06 -2.80 -10.20
C GLN A 83 0.49 -2.69 -8.79
N VAL A 84 1.82 -2.73 -8.62
CA VAL A 84 2.49 -2.63 -7.31
C VAL A 84 2.34 -1.24 -6.72
N ASN A 85 2.49 -0.17 -7.51
CA ASN A 85 2.26 1.20 -7.02
C ASN A 85 0.81 1.40 -6.53
N THR A 86 -0.17 0.77 -7.20
CA THR A 86 -1.57 0.76 -6.76
C THR A 86 -1.72 -0.01 -5.45
N ALA A 87 -1.14 -1.21 -5.37
CA ALA A 87 -1.16 -2.03 -4.17
C ALA A 87 -0.48 -1.35 -2.96
N ALA A 88 0.66 -0.70 -3.17
CA ALA A 88 1.39 0.05 -2.14
C ALA A 88 0.54 1.20 -1.57
N SER A 89 -0.19 1.91 -2.43
CA SER A 89 -1.15 2.93 -1.99
C SER A 89 -2.31 2.33 -1.19
N GLY A 90 -2.82 1.17 -1.62
CA GLY A 90 -3.84 0.41 -0.90
C GLY A 90 -3.37 -0.08 0.47
N ALA A 91 -2.14 -0.59 0.55
CA ALA A 91 -1.51 -1.05 1.79
C ALA A 91 -1.30 0.11 2.77
N GLN A 92 -0.83 1.27 2.30
CA GLN A 92 -0.72 2.46 3.15
C GLN A 92 -2.08 2.85 3.75
N ASN A 93 -3.15 2.78 2.95
CA ASN A 93 -4.51 3.04 3.43
C ASN A 93 -4.99 1.98 4.44
N TYR A 94 -4.73 0.71 4.19
CA TYR A 94 -5.02 -0.38 5.12
C TYR A 94 -4.29 -0.21 6.46
N ALA A 95 -3.00 0.11 6.46
CA ALA A 95 -2.25 0.37 7.69
C ALA A 95 -2.83 1.56 8.47
N SER A 96 -3.10 2.68 7.78
CA SER A 96 -3.65 3.90 8.38
C SER A 96 -5.04 3.71 9.00
N THR A 97 -5.95 3.07 8.24
CA THR A 97 -7.33 2.83 8.71
C THR A 97 -7.38 1.80 9.83
N SER A 98 -6.53 0.77 9.79
CA SER A 98 -6.40 -0.23 10.87
C SER A 98 -5.86 0.39 12.16
N LEU A 99 -4.82 1.22 12.07
CA LEU A 99 -4.30 1.97 13.22
C LEU A 99 -5.35 2.90 13.82
N THR A 100 -6.06 3.65 12.97
CA THR A 100 -7.14 4.55 13.41
C THR A 100 -8.23 3.77 14.14
N TYR A 101 -8.64 2.63 13.58
CA TYR A 101 -9.63 1.75 14.18
C TYR A 101 -9.17 1.24 15.55
N LEU A 102 -7.94 0.74 15.68
CA LEU A 102 -7.38 0.24 16.95
C LEU A 102 -7.26 1.34 18.01
N ARG A 103 -6.95 2.58 17.63
CA ARG A 103 -6.88 3.72 18.57
C ARG A 103 -8.24 4.23 19.05
N THR A 104 -9.32 3.89 18.34
CA THR A 104 -10.67 4.40 18.62
C THR A 104 -11.63 3.33 19.12
N THR A 105 -11.24 2.05 19.00
CA THR A 105 -12.05 0.91 19.36
C THR A 105 -11.20 -0.16 20.05
N THR A 106 -11.83 -1.02 20.83
CA THR A 106 -11.14 -2.05 21.59
C THR A 106 -11.79 -3.41 21.35
N ASN A 107 -12.76 -3.78 22.19
CA ASN A 107 -13.37 -5.10 22.22
C ASN A 107 -14.49 -5.23 21.17
N THR A 108 -14.13 -5.24 19.89
CA THR A 108 -15.05 -5.31 18.75
C THR A 108 -15.10 -6.69 18.10
N THR A 109 -16.04 -6.87 17.17
CA THR A 109 -16.14 -8.13 16.41
C THR A 109 -14.93 -8.26 15.48
N ARG A 110 -14.54 -7.20 14.76
CA ARG A 110 -13.36 -7.22 13.90
C ARG A 110 -12.09 -7.61 14.66
N PHE A 111 -11.86 -7.05 15.85
CA PHE A 111 -10.68 -7.40 16.65
C PHE A 111 -10.74 -8.87 17.08
N ARG A 112 -11.86 -9.32 17.66
CA ARG A 112 -11.98 -10.69 18.16
C ARG A 112 -11.90 -11.76 17.08
N THR A 113 -12.35 -11.46 15.87
CA THR A 113 -12.27 -12.40 14.73
C THR A 113 -10.83 -12.73 14.35
N TRP A 114 -9.91 -11.77 14.43
CA TRP A 114 -8.53 -11.94 13.93
C TRP A 114 -7.49 -12.02 15.04
N PHE A 115 -7.79 -11.55 16.25
CA PHE A 115 -6.84 -11.52 17.37
C PHE A 115 -7.37 -12.15 18.66
N GLY A 116 -8.57 -12.74 18.60
CA GLY A 116 -9.15 -13.50 19.71
C GLY A 116 -9.73 -12.64 20.81
N SER A 117 -10.01 -13.26 21.97
CA SER A 117 -10.57 -12.58 23.13
C SER A 117 -9.74 -11.34 23.51
N TYR A 118 -10.43 -10.21 23.69
CA TYR A 118 -9.78 -8.94 24.00
C TYR A 118 -8.94 -9.03 25.26
N ASP A 119 -7.73 -8.50 25.14
CA ASP A 119 -6.73 -8.35 26.18
C ASP A 119 -5.93 -7.09 25.87
N GLY A 120 -5.61 -6.31 26.91
CA GLY A 120 -5.00 -4.99 26.74
C GLY A 120 -3.62 -5.08 26.09
N ASP A 121 -2.77 -5.99 26.56
CA ASP A 121 -1.39 -6.14 26.09
C ASP A 121 -1.36 -6.62 24.64
N ARG A 122 -2.26 -7.54 24.27
CA ARG A 122 -2.43 -7.99 22.89
C ARG A 122 -2.94 -6.89 21.97
N HIS A 123 -3.90 -6.09 22.42
CA HIS A 123 -4.39 -4.94 21.64
C HIS A 123 -3.30 -3.90 21.43
N ASP A 124 -2.51 -3.60 22.47
CA ASP A 124 -1.36 -2.69 22.38
C ASP A 124 -0.28 -3.22 21.42
N THR A 125 0.00 -4.53 21.45
CA THR A 125 0.93 -5.20 20.52
C THR A 125 0.52 -4.99 19.06
N VAL A 126 -0.73 -5.31 18.72
CA VAL A 126 -1.25 -5.13 17.36
C VAL A 126 -1.31 -3.65 16.97
N THR A 127 -1.63 -2.77 17.92
CA THR A 127 -1.62 -1.31 17.70
C THR A 127 -0.22 -0.79 17.39
N ASP A 128 0.82 -1.28 18.09
CA ASP A 128 2.22 -0.95 17.80
C ASP A 128 2.64 -1.45 16.42
N HIS A 129 2.28 -2.69 16.04
CA HIS A 129 2.56 -3.23 14.71
C HIS A 129 1.96 -2.36 13.60
N PHE A 130 0.66 -2.02 13.70
CA PHE A 130 0.01 -1.14 12.71
C PHE A 130 0.53 0.30 12.77
N SER A 131 0.99 0.78 13.92
CA SER A 131 1.63 2.10 14.04
C SER A 131 2.95 2.13 13.26
N ARG A 132 3.78 1.10 13.39
CA ARG A 132 5.04 0.95 12.66
C ARG A 132 4.79 0.76 11.16
N MET A 133 3.88 -0.13 10.79
CA MET A 133 3.50 -0.31 9.39
C MET A 133 2.94 0.96 8.75
N ASN A 134 2.14 1.75 9.48
CA ASN A 134 1.63 3.02 9.00
C ASN A 134 2.73 4.10 8.89
N ALA A 135 3.78 4.03 9.69
CA ALA A 135 4.94 4.92 9.60
C ALA A 135 5.85 4.58 8.41
N ASN A 136 5.70 3.38 7.82
CA ASN A 136 6.37 3.03 6.57
C ASN A 136 5.87 3.91 5.43
N ASN A 137 6.65 3.92 4.36
CA ASN A 137 6.20 4.39 3.06
C ASN A 137 6.32 3.22 2.07
N PHE A 138 5.22 2.50 1.86
CA PHE A 138 5.17 1.36 0.94
C PHE A 138 5.59 1.77 -0.47
N ALA A 139 5.31 3.02 -0.88
CA ALA A 139 5.73 3.55 -2.17
C ALA A 139 7.25 3.82 -2.28
N ASN A 140 8.03 3.59 -1.22
CA ASN A 140 9.50 3.70 -1.22
C ASN A 140 10.20 2.34 -1.09
N PHE A 141 9.45 1.23 -0.99
CA PHE A 141 10.02 -0.11 -0.89
C PHE A 141 10.68 -0.56 -2.20
N GLN A 142 11.54 -1.55 -2.09
CA GLN A 142 12.06 -2.33 -3.20
C GLN A 142 11.15 -3.52 -3.46
N TYR A 143 10.74 -3.68 -4.72
CA TYR A 143 9.93 -4.80 -5.17
C TYR A 143 10.69 -5.59 -6.22
N ASP A 144 10.95 -6.86 -5.94
CA ASP A 144 11.57 -7.80 -6.88
C ASP A 144 10.52 -8.72 -7.48
N CYS A 145 10.41 -8.76 -8.81
CA CYS A 145 9.47 -9.60 -9.54
C CYS A 145 10.12 -10.87 -10.11
N SER A 146 11.33 -11.24 -9.68
CA SER A 146 12.06 -12.42 -10.19
C SER A 146 11.55 -13.75 -9.61
N CYS A 147 10.70 -13.74 -8.59
CA CYS A 147 10.19 -14.96 -7.97
C CYS A 147 9.30 -15.75 -8.94
N THR A 148 9.58 -17.04 -9.08
CA THR A 148 8.84 -17.97 -9.94
C THR A 148 8.22 -19.14 -9.17
N THR A 149 8.30 -19.13 -7.83
CA THR A 149 7.78 -20.21 -6.97
C THR A 149 6.25 -20.31 -7.06
N ALA A 150 5.75 -21.36 -7.70
CA ALA A 150 4.32 -21.60 -7.82
C ALA A 150 3.66 -21.75 -6.44
N GLY A 151 2.44 -21.24 -6.30
CA GLY A 151 1.68 -21.33 -5.05
C GLY A 151 2.04 -20.29 -3.98
N VAL A 152 2.93 -19.33 -4.29
CA VAL A 152 3.37 -18.28 -3.36
C VAL A 152 2.92 -16.90 -3.85
N PHE A 153 2.46 -16.05 -2.93
CA PHE A 153 2.10 -14.66 -3.19
C PHE A 153 3.34 -13.76 -3.17
N ALA A 154 4.04 -13.72 -2.05
CA ALA A 154 5.28 -12.98 -1.88
C ALA A 154 6.12 -13.60 -0.77
N TYR A 155 7.31 -13.06 -0.53
CA TYR A 155 8.07 -13.29 0.69
C TYR A 155 9.03 -12.12 0.95
N VAL A 156 9.44 -11.98 2.21
CA VAL A 156 10.49 -11.05 2.67
C VAL A 156 11.53 -11.78 3.52
N TYR A 157 12.68 -11.13 3.71
CA TYR A 157 13.58 -11.46 4.80
C TYR A 157 13.35 -10.48 5.95
N PRO A 158 13.03 -10.94 7.18
CA PRO A 158 12.67 -10.07 8.30
C PRO A 158 13.69 -8.97 8.66
N ASP A 159 14.97 -9.20 8.36
CA ASP A 159 16.09 -8.28 8.61
C ASP A 159 16.41 -7.36 7.42
N GLN A 160 15.78 -7.56 6.25
CA GLN A 160 15.95 -6.75 5.04
C GLN A 160 14.76 -5.81 4.85
N PHE A 161 14.63 -4.85 5.76
CA PHE A 161 13.49 -3.93 5.77
C PHE A 161 13.25 -3.25 4.42
N GLY A 162 12.00 -3.33 3.96
CA GLY A 162 11.55 -2.63 2.76
C GLY A 162 11.87 -3.32 1.44
N THR A 163 12.36 -4.56 1.44
CA THR A 163 12.50 -5.38 0.22
C THR A 163 11.46 -6.50 0.20
N VAL A 164 10.63 -6.54 -0.84
CA VAL A 164 9.55 -7.53 -1.03
C VAL A 164 9.72 -8.28 -2.33
N ASN A 165 9.69 -9.61 -2.28
CA ASN A 165 9.81 -10.48 -3.44
C ASN A 165 8.42 -10.96 -3.86
N LEU A 166 7.96 -10.56 -5.04
CA LEU A 166 6.61 -10.82 -5.54
C LEU A 166 6.58 -12.05 -6.44
N CYS A 167 5.74 -13.02 -6.09
CA CYS A 167 5.65 -14.35 -6.69
C CYS A 167 4.37 -14.52 -7.53
N PRO A 168 4.21 -15.66 -8.25
CA PRO A 168 3.13 -15.86 -9.21
C PRO A 168 1.69 -15.63 -8.71
N LEU A 169 1.34 -15.92 -7.45
CA LEU A 169 -0.04 -15.72 -6.95
C LEU A 169 -0.39 -14.25 -6.70
N PHE A 170 0.58 -13.36 -6.54
CA PHE A 170 0.33 -11.93 -6.36
C PHE A 170 -0.32 -11.29 -7.59
N TRP A 171 0.07 -11.71 -8.80
CA TRP A 171 -0.35 -11.08 -10.03
C TRP A 171 -1.84 -11.24 -10.35
N PRO A 172 -2.48 -12.41 -10.22
CA PRO A 172 -3.93 -12.55 -10.42
C PRO A 172 -4.78 -12.00 -9.26
N ALA A 173 -4.20 -11.75 -8.08
CA ALA A 173 -4.93 -11.26 -6.91
C ALA A 173 -5.62 -9.89 -7.17
N PRO A 174 -6.76 -9.59 -6.53
CA PRO A 174 -7.37 -8.27 -6.65
C PRO A 174 -6.49 -7.19 -6.02
N GLN A 175 -6.66 -5.92 -6.39
CA GLN A 175 -5.86 -4.83 -5.78
C GLN A 175 -6.15 -4.66 -4.28
N THR A 176 -7.42 -4.79 -3.89
CA THR A 176 -7.94 -4.71 -2.51
C THR A 176 -9.05 -5.77 -2.33
N GLY A 177 -9.56 -5.96 -1.13
CA GLY A 177 -10.45 -7.08 -0.77
C GLY A 177 -9.68 -8.21 -0.10
N THR A 178 -10.25 -9.42 -0.07
CA THR A 178 -9.61 -10.63 0.51
C THR A 178 -8.47 -11.14 -0.36
N ASP A 179 -7.37 -11.56 0.28
CA ASP A 179 -6.18 -12.12 -0.38
C ASP A 179 -5.68 -11.23 -1.52
N SER A 180 -5.71 -9.92 -1.25
CA SER A 180 -5.44 -8.88 -2.23
C SER A 180 -3.95 -8.55 -2.31
N LYS A 181 -3.54 -7.87 -3.38
CA LYS A 181 -2.19 -7.32 -3.49
C LYS A 181 -1.86 -6.37 -2.33
N ALA A 182 -2.77 -5.47 -1.98
CA ALA A 182 -2.59 -4.57 -0.84
C ALA A 182 -2.52 -5.31 0.49
N GLY A 183 -3.33 -6.35 0.69
CA GLY A 183 -3.29 -7.21 1.87
C GLY A 183 -2.01 -8.02 1.97
N THR A 184 -1.54 -8.58 0.85
CA THR A 184 -0.23 -9.26 0.76
C THR A 184 0.87 -8.31 1.21
N LEU A 185 0.85 -7.04 0.80
CA LEU A 185 1.87 -6.10 1.25
C LEU A 185 1.79 -5.80 2.77
N ILE A 186 0.60 -5.81 3.37
CA ILE A 186 0.45 -5.73 4.84
C ILE A 186 1.02 -6.97 5.52
N HIS A 187 0.72 -8.16 5.00
CA HIS A 187 1.26 -9.43 5.46
C HIS A 187 2.80 -9.37 5.48
N GLU A 188 3.40 -9.11 4.33
CA GLU A 188 4.86 -9.03 4.18
C GLU A 188 5.48 -7.92 5.02
N ALA A 189 4.83 -6.75 5.12
CA ALA A 189 5.35 -5.67 5.96
C ALA A 189 5.37 -6.05 7.44
N SER A 190 4.42 -6.85 7.92
CA SER A 190 4.36 -7.28 9.32
C SER A 190 5.53 -8.20 9.70
N HIS A 191 6.09 -8.94 8.74
CA HIS A 191 7.26 -9.81 8.95
C HIS A 191 8.55 -9.04 9.21
N PHE A 192 8.68 -7.79 8.77
CA PHE A 192 9.89 -7.04 9.06
C PHE A 192 10.04 -6.85 10.58
N THR A 193 11.23 -7.13 11.11
CA THR A 193 11.51 -6.99 12.55
C THR A 193 11.27 -5.57 13.05
N ALA A 194 11.46 -4.57 12.19
CA ALA A 194 11.15 -3.16 12.48
C ALA A 194 9.66 -2.89 12.74
N ASN A 195 8.76 -3.75 12.25
CA ASN A 195 7.30 -3.62 12.33
C ASN A 195 6.64 -4.60 13.32
N GLY A 196 7.39 -5.49 13.95
CA GLY A 196 6.86 -6.50 14.88
C GLY A 196 7.45 -7.89 14.67
N GLY A 197 7.90 -8.21 13.46
CA GLY A 197 8.51 -9.50 13.16
C GLY A 197 7.53 -10.66 13.31
N THR A 198 6.36 -10.55 12.67
CA THR A 198 5.36 -11.62 12.68
C THR A 198 5.88 -12.89 12.00
N PHE A 199 5.17 -13.99 12.23
CA PHE A 199 5.44 -15.31 11.69
C PHE A 199 4.27 -15.79 10.83
N ASP A 200 4.53 -16.86 10.09
CA ASP A 200 3.53 -17.62 9.35
C ASP A 200 3.10 -18.86 10.13
N ILE A 201 2.15 -18.67 11.05
CA ILE A 201 1.63 -19.73 11.92
C ILE A 201 0.43 -20.41 11.27
N ALA A 202 -0.44 -19.63 10.62
CA ALA A 202 -1.65 -20.11 10.00
C ALA A 202 -1.95 -19.30 8.72
N TYR A 203 -2.30 -20.01 7.64
CA TYR A 203 -2.63 -19.43 6.34
C TYR A 203 -4.10 -19.58 5.99
N GLY A 204 -4.70 -18.53 5.42
CA GLY A 204 -6.09 -18.49 5.02
C GLY A 204 -7.03 -18.04 6.15
N GLN A 205 -8.10 -17.33 5.80
CA GLN A 205 -9.06 -16.77 6.77
C GLN A 205 -9.55 -17.78 7.82
N ALA A 206 -9.89 -18.99 7.39
CA ALA A 206 -10.41 -20.03 8.29
C ALA A 206 -9.38 -20.44 9.36
N GLN A 207 -8.11 -20.62 8.97
CA GLN A 207 -7.06 -21.02 9.91
C GLN A 207 -6.61 -19.84 10.76
N ALA A 208 -6.58 -18.62 10.21
CA ALA A 208 -6.31 -17.40 10.95
C ALA A 208 -7.35 -17.19 12.08
N GLN A 209 -8.65 -17.35 11.77
CA GLN A 209 -9.74 -17.30 12.77
C GLN A 209 -9.66 -18.44 13.80
N ALA A 210 -9.32 -19.66 13.35
CA ALA A 210 -9.12 -20.79 14.26
C ALA A 210 -7.95 -20.52 15.22
N LEU A 211 -6.85 -19.94 14.72
CA LEU A 211 -5.71 -19.52 15.53
C LEU A 211 -6.11 -18.43 16.53
N ALA A 212 -6.85 -17.41 16.10
CA ALA A 212 -7.39 -16.37 16.98
C ALA A 212 -8.27 -16.92 18.11
N THR A 213 -9.00 -18.01 17.85
CA THR A 213 -9.85 -18.66 18.85
C THR A 213 -9.05 -19.55 19.80
N ALA A 214 -8.11 -20.35 19.27
CA ALA A 214 -7.41 -21.38 20.03
C ALA A 214 -6.14 -20.88 20.72
N PHE A 215 -5.44 -19.91 20.13
CA PHE A 215 -4.16 -19.38 20.61
C PHE A 215 -3.99 -17.90 20.22
N PRO A 216 -4.70 -16.97 20.90
CA PRO A 216 -4.65 -15.53 20.62
C PRO A 216 -3.23 -14.94 20.62
N GLU A 217 -2.34 -15.48 21.46
CA GLU A 217 -0.93 -15.08 21.55
C GLU A 217 -0.18 -15.34 20.24
N GLY A 218 -0.52 -16.43 19.54
CA GLY A 218 -0.03 -16.69 18.18
C GLY A 218 -0.71 -15.81 17.14
N ALA A 219 -2.00 -15.52 17.31
CA ALA A 219 -2.75 -14.72 16.34
C ALA A 219 -2.21 -13.29 16.21
N VAL A 220 -1.83 -12.64 17.33
CA VAL A 220 -1.24 -11.29 17.32
C VAL A 220 0.19 -11.21 16.77
N ILE A 221 0.80 -12.35 16.46
CA ILE A 221 2.10 -12.44 15.77
C ILE A 221 2.00 -13.25 14.47
N ASN A 222 0.79 -13.51 13.96
CA ASN A 222 0.60 -14.17 12.66
C ASN A 222 0.37 -13.13 11.57
N ALA A 223 1.15 -13.18 10.49
CA ALA A 223 1.06 -12.19 9.41
C ALA A 223 -0.32 -12.17 8.73
N ASP A 224 -0.91 -13.34 8.49
CA ASP A 224 -2.25 -13.45 7.90
C ASP A 224 -3.35 -12.85 8.78
N ASN A 225 -3.23 -12.91 10.12
CA ASN A 225 -4.20 -12.23 10.99
C ASN A 225 -4.12 -10.70 10.84
N HIS A 226 -2.93 -10.14 10.62
CA HIS A 226 -2.78 -8.70 10.32
C HIS A 226 -3.35 -8.36 8.96
N GLN A 227 -3.07 -9.18 7.94
CA GLN A 227 -3.65 -9.02 6.60
C GLN A 227 -5.18 -8.98 6.68
N TYR A 228 -5.81 -10.00 7.24
CA TYR A 228 -7.26 -10.10 7.24
C TYR A 228 -7.95 -9.08 8.13
N PHE A 229 -7.31 -8.71 9.25
CA PHE A 229 -7.77 -7.56 10.02
C PHE A 229 -7.78 -6.30 9.17
N ALA A 230 -6.72 -6.05 8.40
CA ALA A 230 -6.58 -4.84 7.59
C ALA A 230 -7.51 -4.83 6.35
N GLU A 231 -7.64 -5.96 5.67
CA GLU A 231 -8.53 -6.15 4.52
C GLU A 231 -10.01 -5.97 4.90
N ASN A 232 -10.40 -6.46 6.09
CA ASN A 232 -11.76 -6.40 6.62
C ASN A 232 -12.84 -6.75 5.58
N ASN A 233 -12.69 -7.91 4.94
CA ASN A 233 -13.60 -8.41 3.93
C ASN A 233 -14.00 -9.86 4.23
N PRO A 234 -15.28 -10.14 4.59
CA PRO A 234 -16.38 -9.17 4.72
C PRO A 234 -16.16 -8.17 5.84
N ALA A 235 -16.78 -6.98 5.72
CA ALA A 235 -16.62 -5.90 6.68
C ALA A 235 -17.23 -6.25 8.04
N LEU A 236 -16.40 -6.19 9.08
CA LEU A 236 -16.78 -6.37 10.48
C LEU A 236 -16.66 -5.04 11.24
N PRO A 237 -17.59 -4.77 12.18
CA PRO A 237 -17.56 -3.59 13.03
C PRO A 237 -16.59 -3.73 14.19
#